data_AF-A0A444WFL0-F1
#
_entry.id   AF-A0A444WFL0-F1
#
_cell.length_a   1.000
_cell.length_b   1.000
_cell.length_c   1.000
_cell.angle_alpha   90.00
_cell.angle_beta   90.00
_cell.angle_gamma   90.00
#
_symmetry.space_group_name_H-M   'P 1'
#
loop_
_entity.id
_entity.type
_entity.pdbx_description
1 polymer ?
#
loop_
_entity_poly.entity_id
_entity_poly.type
_entity_poly.pdbx_seq_one_letter_code
_entity_poly.pdbx_strand_id
1 'polypeptide(L)'
;MVKDLTSSNIDRKNILNNNIVIQEVYQQVGFLGIKFEGKYRFTKTQISNFFEVDNRTIDRILENNKEEIQQNGYELYSGNKLKLFKDEIFSLINQETHVHDKNVVNIIKLKEEFEALNKTPQLGVFTYKAFLNIGMLLSNSENAQKLRSLILDIVIDVLNKRLGGKTKYINQREEDFLPSAIREYNYRQEFTNALDFYITTNKFKYSQLTDKIYKSIFKGNSKEYRQILNLSTKESVRNTMYSEVLDLIAAYENGFANFLKQRHDSLERKLSLSESLLLFSEFEKSMQAFIEPLREKARSIMASRDLAFRDALHEKLKEYIDEVSSEDFEKFLGERSMDLEKRLEDNKEVFKRLKER
;
A
#
# COMPACT_ATOMS: atom_id res chain seq x y z
N MET A 1 -6.37 -14.95 2.30
CA MET A 1 -7.47 -15.31 1.35
C MET A 1 -6.90 -15.63 -0.03
N VAL A 2 -7.48 -16.56 -0.81
CA VAL A 2 -7.13 -16.71 -2.24
C VAL A 2 -7.64 -15.47 -2.97
N LYS A 3 -6.73 -14.60 -3.40
CA LYS A 3 -7.07 -13.35 -4.10
C LYS A 3 -7.45 -13.68 -5.54
N ASP A 4 -8.69 -13.42 -5.91
CA ASP A 4 -9.13 -13.53 -7.31
C ASP A 4 -8.75 -12.26 -8.08
N LEU A 5 -7.61 -12.34 -8.77
CA LEU A 5 -7.07 -11.23 -9.56
C LEU A 5 -7.94 -10.90 -10.79
N THR A 6 -8.86 -11.77 -11.21
CA THR A 6 -9.74 -11.48 -12.35
C THR A 6 -10.85 -10.50 -11.98
N SER A 7 -11.30 -10.51 -10.73
CA SER A 7 -12.40 -9.68 -10.24
C SER A 7 -11.94 -8.49 -9.38
N SER A 8 -10.81 -8.61 -8.67
CA SER A 8 -10.36 -7.59 -7.71
C SER A 8 -9.38 -6.59 -8.32
N ASN A 9 -9.85 -5.38 -8.64
CA ASN A 9 -9.00 -4.27 -9.10
C ASN A 9 -7.97 -3.85 -8.03
N ILE A 10 -8.40 -3.74 -6.77
CA ILE A 10 -7.52 -3.34 -5.65
C ILE A 10 -6.35 -4.33 -5.49
N ASP A 11 -6.59 -5.64 -5.60
CA ASP A 11 -5.51 -6.62 -5.51
C ASP A 11 -4.54 -6.50 -6.68
N ARG A 12 -5.03 -6.27 -7.91
CA ARG A 12 -4.17 -6.01 -9.07
C ARG A 12 -3.33 -4.75 -8.86
N LYS A 13 -3.93 -3.64 -8.43
CA LYS A 13 -3.20 -2.40 -8.11
C LYS A 13 -2.13 -2.60 -7.04
N ASN A 14 -2.45 -3.31 -5.96
CA ASN A 14 -1.49 -3.61 -4.89
C ASN A 14 -0.28 -4.40 -5.42
N ILE A 15 -0.52 -5.40 -6.26
CA ILE A 15 0.55 -6.16 -6.92
C ILE A 15 1.38 -5.27 -7.83
N LEU A 16 0.73 -4.45 -8.67
CA LEU A 16 1.40 -3.58 -9.64
C LEU A 16 2.10 -2.38 -8.99
N ASN A 17 1.73 -2.00 -7.77
CA ASN A 17 2.41 -0.99 -6.97
C ASN A 17 3.61 -1.56 -6.23
N ASN A 18 3.69 -2.87 -6.04
CA ASN A 18 4.82 -3.52 -5.39
C ASN A 18 5.96 -3.78 -6.38
N ASN A 19 6.90 -2.85 -6.47
CA ASN A 19 8.02 -2.94 -7.40
C ASN A 19 8.93 -4.16 -7.14
N ILE A 20 9.04 -4.61 -5.89
CA ILE A 20 9.82 -5.81 -5.52
C ILE A 20 9.21 -7.04 -6.17
N VAL A 21 7.88 -7.20 -6.04
CA VAL A 21 7.14 -8.30 -6.69
C VAL A 21 7.29 -8.22 -8.19
N ILE A 22 7.15 -7.04 -8.81
CA ILE A 22 7.29 -6.90 -10.27
C ILE A 22 8.67 -7.35 -10.75
N GLN A 23 9.73 -7.00 -10.03
CA GLN A 23 11.09 -7.40 -10.37
C GLN A 23 11.28 -8.92 -10.30
N GLU A 24 10.77 -9.57 -9.25
CA GLU A 24 10.80 -11.02 -9.09
C GLU A 24 9.98 -11.74 -10.20
N VAL A 25 8.78 -11.24 -10.50
CA VAL A 25 7.94 -11.76 -11.61
C VAL A 25 8.67 -11.62 -12.95
N TYR A 26 9.33 -10.49 -13.19
CA TYR A 26 10.12 -10.28 -14.41
C TYR A 26 11.25 -11.31 -14.58
N GLN A 27 11.98 -11.60 -13.50
CA GLN A 27 13.08 -12.57 -13.52
C GLN A 27 12.60 -14.00 -13.81
N GLN A 28 11.42 -14.38 -13.31
CA GLN A 28 10.89 -15.75 -13.49
C GLN A 28 10.17 -15.95 -14.83
N VAL A 29 9.42 -14.95 -15.30
CA VAL A 29 8.67 -15.06 -16.57
C VAL A 29 9.60 -14.91 -17.77
N GLY A 30 10.63 -14.07 -17.69
CA GLY A 30 11.62 -13.90 -18.76
C GLY A 30 11.05 -13.45 -20.11
N PHE A 31 9.91 -12.74 -20.10
CA PHE A 31 9.24 -12.30 -21.33
C PHE A 31 10.04 -11.16 -22.00
N LEU A 32 10.59 -11.46 -23.18
CA LEU A 32 11.45 -10.55 -23.92
C LEU A 32 10.65 -9.36 -24.48
N GLY A 33 10.98 -8.16 -24.03
CA GLY A 33 10.42 -6.91 -24.55
C GLY A 33 11.36 -6.21 -25.53
N ILE A 34 10.80 -5.29 -26.30
CA ILE A 34 11.56 -4.39 -27.17
C ILE A 34 12.09 -3.22 -26.32
N LYS A 35 13.40 -3.00 -26.31
CA LYS A 35 13.99 -1.87 -25.58
C LYS A 35 13.80 -0.59 -26.38
N PHE A 36 13.06 0.37 -25.82
CA PHE A 36 12.80 1.68 -26.43
C PHE A 36 12.88 2.76 -25.36
N GLU A 37 13.61 3.85 -25.62
CA GLU A 37 13.84 4.94 -24.65
C GLU A 37 14.33 4.42 -23.28
N GLY A 38 15.19 3.39 -23.29
CA GLY A 38 15.75 2.78 -22.09
C GLY A 38 14.78 1.89 -21.29
N LYS A 39 13.55 1.67 -21.77
CA LYS A 39 12.53 0.83 -21.10
C LYS A 39 12.06 -0.29 -22.02
N TYR A 40 11.67 -1.43 -21.45
CA TYR A 40 11.05 -2.50 -22.22
C TYR A 40 9.58 -2.17 -22.55
N ARG A 41 9.22 -2.46 -23.79
CA ARG A 41 7.92 -2.22 -24.41
C ARG A 41 7.45 -3.48 -25.12
N PHE A 42 6.14 -3.70 -25.09
CA PHE A 42 5.50 -4.87 -25.68
C PHE A 42 4.41 -4.43 -26.65
N THR A 43 4.28 -5.15 -27.76
CA THR A 43 3.19 -4.92 -28.73
C THR A 43 1.97 -5.76 -28.35
N LYS A 44 0.79 -5.38 -28.88
CA LYS A 44 -0.42 -6.19 -28.75
C LYS A 44 -0.20 -7.63 -29.22
N THR A 45 0.50 -7.81 -30.34
CA THR A 45 0.77 -9.13 -30.92
C THR A 45 1.66 -9.99 -30.02
N GLN A 46 2.69 -9.40 -29.41
CA GLN A 46 3.52 -10.13 -28.44
C GLN A 46 2.70 -10.61 -27.24
N ILE A 47 1.80 -9.77 -26.73
CA ILE A 47 0.92 -10.12 -25.60
C ILE A 47 -0.07 -11.22 -25.97
N SER A 48 -0.73 -11.11 -27.12
CA SER A 48 -1.70 -12.11 -27.58
C SER A 48 -1.04 -13.46 -27.83
N ASN A 49 0.15 -13.47 -28.43
CA ASN A 49 0.97 -14.67 -28.62
C ASN A 49 1.39 -15.29 -27.29
N PHE A 50 1.84 -14.50 -26.31
CA PHE A 50 2.24 -15.03 -24.99
C PHE A 50 1.07 -15.71 -24.28
N PHE A 51 -0.12 -15.09 -24.31
CA PHE A 51 -1.30 -15.64 -23.65
C PHE A 51 -2.08 -16.66 -24.48
N GLU A 52 -1.64 -16.94 -25.71
CA GLU A 52 -2.32 -17.84 -26.66
C GLU A 52 -3.79 -17.46 -26.86
N VAL A 53 -4.05 -16.16 -27.07
CA VAL A 53 -5.38 -15.61 -27.33
C VAL A 53 -5.40 -14.78 -28.60
N ASP A 54 -6.59 -14.63 -29.19
CA ASP A 54 -6.74 -13.73 -30.34
C ASP A 54 -6.48 -12.26 -29.96
N ASN A 55 -5.95 -11.49 -30.91
CA ASN A 55 -5.82 -10.03 -30.78
C ASN A 55 -7.15 -9.35 -30.40
N ARG A 56 -8.28 -9.88 -30.88
CA ARG A 56 -9.63 -9.40 -30.53
C ARG A 56 -9.94 -9.53 -29.04
N THR A 57 -9.42 -10.56 -28.38
CA THR A 57 -9.59 -10.76 -26.94
C THR A 57 -8.85 -9.67 -26.16
N ILE A 58 -7.66 -9.29 -26.62
CA ILE A 58 -6.89 -8.18 -26.02
C ILE A 58 -7.63 -6.86 -26.24
N ASP A 59 -8.16 -6.62 -27.46
CA ASP A 59 -8.94 -5.42 -27.76
C ASP A 59 -10.18 -5.29 -26.85
N ARG A 60 -10.92 -6.40 -26.63
CA ARG A 60 -12.06 -6.42 -25.70
C ARG A 60 -11.66 -6.09 -24.26
N ILE A 61 -10.50 -6.57 -23.80
CA ILE A 61 -10.00 -6.27 -22.45
C ILE A 61 -9.61 -4.80 -22.33
N LEU A 62 -8.96 -4.25 -23.35
CA LEU A 62 -8.61 -2.82 -23.42
C LEU A 62 -9.85 -1.94 -23.39
N GLU A 63 -10.90 -2.30 -24.11
CA GLU A 63 -12.16 -1.55 -24.13
C GLU A 63 -12.85 -1.58 -22.77
N ASN A 64 -12.94 -2.76 -22.14
CA ASN A 64 -13.64 -2.92 -20.86
C ASN A 64 -12.88 -2.36 -19.65
N ASN A 65 -11.55 -2.21 -19.73
CA ASN A 65 -10.69 -1.81 -18.60
C ASN A 65 -9.72 -0.68 -18.97
N LYS A 66 -10.15 0.21 -19.87
CA LYS A 66 -9.31 1.23 -20.48
C LYS A 66 -8.54 2.08 -19.47
N GLU A 67 -9.24 2.62 -18.47
CA GLU A 67 -8.64 3.51 -17.46
C GLU A 67 -7.55 2.79 -16.66
N GLU A 68 -7.84 1.58 -16.18
CA GLU A 68 -6.92 0.76 -15.39
C GLU A 68 -5.65 0.42 -16.18
N ILE A 69 -5.80 -0.01 -17.44
CA ILE A 69 -4.67 -0.43 -18.26
C ILE A 69 -3.83 0.77 -18.71
N GLN A 70 -4.45 1.92 -18.99
CA GLN A 70 -3.74 3.17 -19.30
C GLN A 70 -2.90 3.64 -18.11
N GLN A 71 -3.46 3.64 -16.89
CA GLN A 71 -2.72 3.96 -15.66
C GLN A 71 -1.52 3.02 -15.45
N ASN A 72 -1.68 1.75 -15.83
CA ASN A 72 -0.62 0.74 -15.76
C ASN A 72 0.36 0.78 -16.95
N GLY A 73 0.22 1.75 -17.86
CA GLY A 73 1.21 2.03 -18.91
C GLY A 73 0.90 1.42 -20.27
N TYR A 74 -0.36 1.41 -20.67
CA TYR A 74 -0.74 1.29 -22.08
C TYR A 74 -0.76 2.66 -22.75
N GLU A 75 -0.05 2.77 -23.87
CA GLU A 75 0.07 3.99 -24.67
C GLU A 75 -0.20 3.68 -26.15
N LEU A 76 -0.78 4.63 -26.88
CA LEU A 76 -0.93 4.54 -28.33
C LEU A 76 0.18 5.37 -29.00
N TYR A 77 1.07 4.72 -29.74
CA TYR A 77 2.13 5.39 -30.49
C TYR A 77 1.61 5.76 -31.87
N SER A 78 1.88 7.00 -32.28
CA SER A 78 1.55 7.54 -33.60
C SER A 78 2.63 8.53 -34.06
N GLY A 79 2.62 8.88 -35.35
CA GLY A 79 3.53 9.87 -35.93
C GLY A 79 5.02 9.55 -35.70
N ASN A 80 5.79 10.54 -35.26
CA ASN A 80 7.25 10.42 -35.08
C ASN A 80 7.63 9.38 -34.02
N LYS A 81 6.89 9.28 -32.91
CA LYS A 81 7.17 8.30 -31.84
C LYS A 81 7.03 6.87 -32.35
N LEU A 82 6.01 6.62 -33.17
CA LEU A 82 5.82 5.32 -33.82
C LEU A 82 6.94 5.01 -34.80
N LYS A 83 7.38 6.00 -35.59
CA LYS A 83 8.48 5.83 -36.54
C LYS A 83 9.77 5.41 -35.83
N LEU A 84 10.16 6.14 -34.78
CA LEU A 84 11.35 5.81 -33.97
C LEU A 84 11.26 4.41 -33.35
N PHE A 85 10.08 4.03 -32.85
CA PHE A 85 9.88 2.69 -32.29
C PHE A 85 10.02 1.59 -33.35
N LYS A 86 9.50 1.81 -34.56
CA LYS A 86 9.67 0.89 -35.70
C LYS A 86 11.14 0.77 -36.12
N ASP A 87 11.87 1.89 -36.14
CA ASP A 87 13.30 1.90 -36.50
C ASP A 87 14.15 1.07 -35.51
N GLU A 88 13.84 1.13 -34.22
CA GLU A 88 14.49 0.31 -33.18
C GLU A 88 14.18 -1.19 -33.35
N ILE A 89 12.94 -1.55 -33.67
CA ILE A 89 12.58 -2.95 -33.98
C ILE A 89 13.34 -3.44 -35.22
N PHE A 90 13.43 -2.61 -36.26
CA PHE A 90 14.17 -2.94 -37.48
C PHE A 90 15.67 -3.15 -37.19
N SER A 91 16.26 -2.31 -36.35
CA SER A 91 17.65 -2.45 -35.89
C SER A 91 17.87 -3.78 -35.16
N LEU A 92 16.99 -4.13 -34.21
CA LEU A 92 17.02 -5.41 -33.48
C LEU A 92 16.99 -6.62 -34.43
N ILE A 93 16.05 -6.61 -35.38
CA ILE A 93 15.88 -7.67 -36.39
C ILE A 93 17.16 -7.87 -37.22
N ASN A 94 17.89 -6.78 -37.52
CA ASN A 94 19.10 -6.82 -38.34
C ASN A 94 20.38 -7.12 -37.54
N GLN A 95 20.38 -6.92 -36.22
CA GLN A 95 21.52 -7.26 -35.35
C GLN A 95 21.54 -8.74 -34.95
N GLU A 96 20.37 -9.36 -34.74
CA GLU A 96 20.26 -10.76 -34.30
C GLU A 96 20.42 -11.80 -35.42
N THR A 97 20.59 -11.38 -36.68
CA THR A 97 20.89 -12.29 -37.80
C THR A 97 22.29 -12.93 -37.73
N HIS A 98 23.11 -12.59 -36.72
CA HIS A 98 24.48 -13.08 -36.59
C HIS A 98 24.81 -13.95 -35.35
N VAL A 99 23.88 -14.34 -34.46
CA VAL A 99 24.24 -15.15 -33.27
C VAL A 99 23.15 -16.16 -32.78
N HIS A 100 23.57 -17.44 -32.63
CA HIS A 100 23.06 -18.62 -31.90
C HIS A 100 21.59 -19.13 -32.02
N ASP A 101 21.50 -20.44 -32.30
CA ASP A 101 20.33 -21.28 -32.65
C ASP A 101 19.11 -21.32 -31.70
N LYS A 102 19.12 -20.66 -30.52
CA LYS A 102 17.98 -20.71 -29.57
C LYS A 102 16.91 -19.63 -29.77
N ASN A 103 17.19 -18.54 -30.51
CA ASN A 103 16.26 -17.41 -30.70
C ASN A 103 15.61 -17.33 -32.10
N VAL A 104 15.91 -18.27 -33.00
CA VAL A 104 15.53 -18.20 -34.43
C VAL A 104 14.01 -18.12 -34.64
N VAL A 105 13.23 -18.85 -33.84
CA VAL A 105 11.75 -18.84 -33.94
C VAL A 105 11.14 -17.49 -33.56
N ASN A 106 11.73 -16.79 -32.57
CA ASN A 106 11.24 -15.47 -32.15
C ASN A 106 11.60 -14.39 -33.19
N ILE A 107 12.77 -14.48 -33.82
CA ILE A 107 13.22 -13.54 -34.87
C ILE A 107 12.34 -13.67 -36.12
N ILE A 108 11.98 -14.89 -36.52
CA ILE A 108 11.10 -15.12 -37.68
C ILE A 108 9.71 -14.54 -37.42
N LYS A 109 9.12 -14.81 -36.25
CA LYS A 109 7.84 -14.21 -35.85
C LYS A 109 7.91 -12.68 -35.78
N LEU A 110 8.98 -12.12 -35.21
CA LEU A 110 9.19 -10.67 -35.15
C LEU A 110 9.33 -10.05 -36.54
N LYS A 111 9.94 -10.74 -37.51
CA LYS A 111 10.04 -10.28 -38.91
C LYS A 111 8.68 -10.26 -39.60
N GLU A 112 7.90 -11.33 -39.48
CA GLU A 112 6.54 -11.41 -40.03
C GLU A 112 5.62 -10.36 -39.39
N GLU A 113 5.72 -10.18 -38.07
CA GLU A 113 5.00 -9.14 -37.34
C GLU A 113 5.43 -7.73 -37.78
N PHE A 114 6.72 -7.51 -38.02
CA PHE A 114 7.24 -6.21 -38.40
C PHE A 114 6.68 -5.71 -39.74
N GLU A 115 6.50 -6.59 -40.72
CA GLU A 115 5.90 -6.20 -42.01
C GLU A 115 4.46 -5.69 -41.85
N ALA A 116 3.68 -6.33 -40.98
CA ALA A 116 2.32 -5.89 -40.66
C ALA A 116 2.34 -4.59 -39.85
N LEU A 117 3.22 -4.48 -38.86
CA LEU A 117 3.39 -3.29 -38.02
C LEU A 117 3.86 -2.08 -38.82
N ASN A 118 4.73 -2.26 -39.82
CA ASN A 118 5.26 -1.15 -40.60
C ASN A 118 4.15 -0.39 -41.35
N LYS A 119 3.09 -1.09 -41.77
CA LYS A 119 1.94 -0.52 -42.49
C LYS A 119 0.90 0.16 -41.58
N THR A 120 0.96 -0.02 -40.26
CA THR A 120 -0.03 0.60 -39.36
C THR A 120 0.31 2.05 -39.02
N PRO A 121 -0.68 2.98 -39.06
CA PRO A 121 -0.47 4.39 -38.70
C PRO A 121 -0.44 4.64 -37.19
N GLN A 122 -0.92 3.67 -36.40
CA GLN A 122 -0.98 3.70 -34.94
C GLN A 122 -0.66 2.31 -34.38
N LEU A 123 -0.04 2.27 -33.21
CA LEU A 123 0.33 1.02 -32.53
C LEU A 123 0.10 1.12 -31.02
N GLY A 124 -0.63 0.15 -30.47
CA GLY A 124 -0.77 -0.02 -29.03
C GLY A 124 0.49 -0.62 -28.43
N VAL A 125 1.09 0.08 -27.47
CA VAL A 125 2.34 -0.28 -26.81
C VAL A 125 2.11 -0.38 -25.30
N PHE A 126 2.68 -1.41 -24.69
CA PHE A 126 2.45 -1.78 -23.30
C PHE A 126 3.76 -1.76 -22.52
N THR A 127 3.73 -1.30 -21.28
CA THR A 127 4.79 -1.58 -20.32
C THR A 127 4.66 -2.98 -19.72
N TYR A 128 5.67 -3.42 -18.97
CA TYR A 128 5.59 -4.70 -18.24
C TYR A 128 4.43 -4.73 -17.22
N LYS A 129 4.14 -3.60 -16.55
CA LYS A 129 2.99 -3.50 -15.65
C LYS A 129 1.67 -3.71 -16.40
N ALA A 130 1.51 -3.07 -17.56
CA ALA A 130 0.33 -3.24 -18.40
C ALA A 130 0.19 -4.68 -18.92
N PHE A 131 1.30 -5.33 -19.31
CA PHE A 131 1.32 -6.75 -19.68
C PHE A 131 0.83 -7.66 -18.54
N LEU A 132 1.36 -7.49 -17.33
CA LEU A 132 0.91 -8.25 -16.16
C LEU A 132 -0.57 -7.96 -15.87
N ASN A 133 -1.00 -6.72 -16.03
CA ASN A 133 -2.40 -6.34 -15.81
C ASN A 133 -3.36 -7.07 -16.77
N ILE A 134 -3.01 -7.14 -18.05
CA ILE A 134 -3.76 -7.93 -19.06
C ILE A 134 -3.82 -9.40 -18.64
N GLY A 135 -2.70 -9.99 -18.23
CA GLY A 135 -2.64 -11.36 -17.74
C GLY A 135 -3.51 -11.63 -16.51
N MET A 136 -3.62 -10.65 -15.61
CA MET A 136 -4.50 -10.74 -14.44
C MET A 136 -5.99 -10.63 -14.80
N LEU A 137 -6.34 -9.92 -15.87
CA LEU A 137 -7.72 -9.75 -16.36
C LEU A 137 -8.20 -10.93 -17.25
N LEU A 138 -7.28 -11.68 -17.86
CA LEU A 138 -7.61 -12.76 -18.80
C LEU A 138 -8.15 -14.02 -18.10
N SER A 139 -9.46 -14.25 -18.09
CA SER A 139 -10.05 -15.45 -17.49
C SER A 139 -9.84 -16.74 -18.31
N ASN A 140 -9.85 -16.65 -19.65
CA ASN A 140 -9.93 -17.81 -20.55
C ASN A 140 -8.59 -18.14 -21.23
N SER A 141 -7.47 -18.06 -20.52
CA SER A 141 -6.14 -18.41 -21.03
C SER A 141 -5.38 -19.24 -20.00
N GLU A 142 -4.86 -20.39 -20.41
CA GLU A 142 -4.05 -21.25 -19.54
C GLU A 142 -2.75 -20.56 -19.13
N ASN A 143 -2.09 -19.85 -20.07
CA ASN A 143 -0.88 -19.07 -19.78
C ASN A 143 -1.18 -17.90 -18.83
N ALA A 144 -2.35 -17.26 -18.95
CA ALA A 144 -2.77 -16.24 -18.01
C ALA A 144 -3.05 -16.81 -16.62
N GLN A 145 -3.65 -18.01 -16.53
CA GLN A 145 -3.85 -18.70 -15.26
C GLN A 145 -2.52 -19.05 -14.58
N LYS A 146 -1.57 -19.62 -15.33
CA LYS A 146 -0.20 -19.91 -14.85
C LYS A 146 0.49 -18.64 -14.35
N LEU A 147 0.40 -17.54 -15.10
CA LEU A 147 0.97 -16.26 -14.71
C LEU A 147 0.35 -15.74 -13.41
N ARG A 148 -0.98 -15.81 -13.24
CA ARG A 148 -1.65 -15.38 -12.00
C ARG A 148 -1.20 -16.20 -10.79
N SER A 149 -1.15 -17.53 -10.93
CA SER A 149 -0.65 -18.41 -9.86
C SER A 149 0.78 -18.05 -9.47
N LEU A 150 1.66 -17.88 -10.46
CA LEU A 150 3.05 -17.47 -10.24
C LEU A 150 3.16 -16.12 -9.51
N ILE A 151 2.37 -15.12 -9.92
CA ILE A 151 2.34 -13.80 -9.27
C ILE A 151 1.92 -13.94 -7.80
N LEU A 152 0.87 -14.70 -7.51
CA LEU A 152 0.38 -14.90 -6.14
C LEU A 152 1.43 -15.61 -5.27
N ASP A 153 2.09 -16.62 -5.80
CA ASP A 153 3.17 -17.33 -5.11
C ASP A 153 4.35 -16.39 -4.81
N ILE A 154 4.76 -15.56 -5.79
CA ILE A 154 5.82 -14.56 -5.60
C ILE A 154 5.42 -13.51 -4.55
N VAL A 155 4.17 -13.04 -4.54
CA VAL A 155 3.68 -12.09 -3.53
C VAL A 155 3.82 -12.69 -2.13
N ILE A 156 3.40 -13.94 -1.95
CA ILE A 156 3.51 -14.66 -0.68
C ILE A 156 4.98 -14.81 -0.27
N ASP A 157 5.84 -15.22 -1.20
CA ASP A 157 7.26 -15.40 -0.97
C ASP A 157 7.98 -14.08 -0.62
N VAL A 158 7.68 -12.99 -1.33
CA VAL A 158 8.26 -11.68 -1.06
C VAL A 158 7.86 -11.19 0.33
N LEU A 159 6.58 -11.31 0.69
CA LEU A 159 6.12 -10.96 2.03
C LEU A 159 6.81 -11.81 3.10
N ASN A 160 6.90 -13.12 2.91
CA ASN A 160 7.55 -14.03 3.86
C ASN A 160 9.05 -13.74 4.02
N LYS A 161 9.79 -13.58 2.91
CA LYS A 161 11.22 -13.29 2.90
C LYS A 161 11.53 -11.93 3.52
N ARG A 162 10.74 -10.89 3.19
CA ARG A 162 10.98 -9.52 3.67
C ARG A 162 10.52 -9.32 5.10
N LEU A 163 9.46 -9.99 5.56
CA LEU A 163 8.90 -9.80 6.90
C LEU A 163 9.38 -10.83 7.93
N GLY A 164 10.08 -11.89 7.50
CA GLY A 164 10.62 -12.92 8.41
C GLY A 164 9.56 -13.58 9.30
N GLY A 165 8.31 -13.63 8.84
CA GLY A 165 7.17 -14.18 9.57
C GLY A 165 6.57 -13.27 10.67
N LYS A 166 7.09 -12.06 10.90
CA LYS A 166 6.57 -11.12 11.92
C LYS A 166 5.79 -9.96 11.29
N THR A 167 4.61 -10.25 10.74
CA THR A 167 3.75 -9.23 10.09
C THR A 167 3.12 -8.23 11.08
N LYS A 168 2.92 -8.65 12.35
CA LYS A 168 2.25 -7.84 13.39
C LYS A 168 2.88 -6.46 13.60
N TYR A 169 4.20 -6.36 13.51
CA TYR A 169 4.95 -5.14 13.81
C TYR A 169 5.60 -4.50 12.57
N ILE A 170 5.04 -4.73 11.38
CA ILE A 170 5.54 -4.13 10.13
C ILE A 170 5.62 -2.60 10.18
N ASN A 171 4.69 -1.96 10.90
CA ASN A 171 4.67 -0.52 11.15
C ASN A 171 5.97 0.00 11.78
N GLN A 172 6.70 -0.84 12.53
CA GLN A 172 7.93 -0.42 13.21
C GLN A 172 9.13 -0.30 12.28
N ARG A 173 8.99 -0.75 11.03
CA ARG A 173 10.05 -0.71 10.03
C ARG A 173 10.14 0.64 9.31
N GLU A 174 9.09 1.44 9.44
CA GLU A 174 9.03 2.82 8.98
C GLU A 174 9.90 3.75 9.82
N GLU A 175 10.54 4.72 9.16
CA GLU A 175 11.43 5.69 9.78
C GLU A 175 10.73 6.56 10.84
N ASP A 176 9.56 7.10 10.51
CA ASP A 176 8.79 8.00 11.37
C ASP A 176 8.12 7.29 12.57
N PHE A 177 8.15 5.95 12.63
CA PHE A 177 7.49 5.20 13.68
C PHE A 177 7.99 5.57 15.07
N LEU A 178 9.31 5.67 15.24
CA LEU A 178 9.91 5.92 16.54
C LEU A 178 9.61 7.33 17.07
N PRO A 179 9.78 8.41 16.27
CA PRO A 179 9.29 9.74 16.65
C PRO A 179 7.82 9.79 17.05
N SER A 180 6.92 9.19 16.25
CA SER A 180 5.48 9.20 16.54
C SER A 180 5.14 8.35 17.78
N ALA A 181 5.83 7.24 18.02
CA ALA A 181 5.66 6.42 19.22
C ALA A 181 6.12 7.15 20.50
N ILE A 182 7.25 7.87 20.45
CA ILE A 182 7.73 8.69 21.59
C ILE A 182 6.73 9.81 21.88
N ARG A 183 6.27 10.49 20.83
CA ARG A 183 5.28 11.56 20.94
C ARG A 183 3.97 11.07 21.55
N GLU A 184 3.46 9.95 21.06
CA GLU A 184 2.27 9.30 21.61
C GLU A 184 2.44 8.95 23.09
N TYR A 185 3.59 8.37 23.48
CA TYR A 185 3.87 8.05 24.88
C TYR A 185 3.81 9.29 25.78
N ASN A 186 4.41 10.41 25.36
CA ASN A 186 4.41 11.65 26.13
C ASN A 186 3.00 12.25 26.25
N TYR A 187 2.27 12.37 25.14
CA TYR A 187 0.91 12.91 25.17
C TYR A 187 -0.08 12.00 25.88
N ARG A 188 0.15 10.68 25.87
CA ARG A 188 -0.61 9.74 26.68
C ARG A 188 -0.44 10.02 28.16
N GLN A 189 0.79 10.28 28.62
CA GLN A 189 1.07 10.66 30.00
C GLN A 189 0.39 11.99 30.38
N GLU A 190 0.55 13.01 29.54
CA GLU A 190 -0.10 14.32 29.74
C GLU A 190 -1.63 14.17 29.84
N PHE A 191 -2.22 13.38 28.96
CA PHE A 191 -3.64 13.08 28.98
C PHE A 191 -4.04 12.37 30.27
N THR A 192 -3.35 11.31 30.69
CA THR A 192 -3.68 10.62 31.95
C THR A 192 -3.55 11.54 33.16
N ASN A 193 -2.53 12.40 33.19
CA ASN A 193 -2.34 13.39 34.24
C ASN A 193 -3.49 14.40 34.25
N ALA A 194 -3.90 14.90 33.09
CA ALA A 194 -5.06 15.79 32.96
C ALA A 194 -6.35 15.13 33.47
N LEU A 195 -6.55 13.83 33.20
CA LEU A 195 -7.69 13.08 33.75
C LEU A 195 -7.63 12.97 35.29
N ASP A 196 -6.45 12.97 35.90
CA ASP A 196 -6.28 12.96 37.35
C ASP A 196 -6.49 14.31 38.01
N PHE A 197 -5.98 15.37 37.38
CA PHE A 197 -6.13 16.72 37.86
C PHE A 197 -7.57 17.22 37.70
N TYR A 198 -8.18 17.04 36.53
CA TYR A 198 -9.42 17.73 36.17
C TYR A 198 -10.70 16.91 36.38
N ILE A 199 -10.61 15.58 36.53
CA ILE A 199 -11.80 14.72 36.70
C ILE A 199 -11.82 14.15 38.11
N THR A 200 -13.02 14.03 38.69
CA THR A 200 -13.23 13.32 39.95
C THR A 200 -12.76 11.87 39.88
N THR A 201 -12.33 11.34 41.03
CA THR A 201 -11.77 9.99 41.11
C THR A 201 -12.82 8.95 40.70
N ASN A 202 -12.57 8.26 39.59
CA ASN A 202 -13.45 7.22 39.07
C ASN A 202 -12.60 6.10 38.45
N LYS A 203 -12.89 4.84 38.81
CA LYS A 203 -12.18 3.65 38.30
C LYS A 203 -12.26 3.49 36.78
N PHE A 204 -13.31 4.04 36.15
CA PHE A 204 -13.60 3.83 34.73
C PHE A 204 -13.16 4.98 33.82
N LYS A 205 -12.68 6.11 34.35
CA LYS A 205 -12.44 7.33 33.56
C LYS A 205 -11.46 7.11 32.40
N TYR A 206 -10.36 6.40 32.64
CA TYR A 206 -9.36 6.12 31.61
C TYR A 206 -9.93 5.23 30.52
N SER A 207 -10.58 4.13 30.89
CA SER A 207 -11.13 3.18 29.92
C SER A 207 -12.21 3.83 29.06
N GLN A 208 -13.10 4.62 29.65
CA GLN A 208 -14.21 5.23 28.89
C GLN A 208 -13.74 6.35 27.96
N LEU A 209 -12.86 7.23 28.42
CA LEU A 209 -12.38 8.35 27.60
C LEU A 209 -11.41 7.88 26.52
N THR A 210 -10.52 6.92 26.82
CA THR A 210 -9.70 6.31 25.77
C THR A 210 -10.57 5.55 24.76
N ASP A 211 -11.60 4.81 25.20
CA ASP A 211 -12.53 4.13 24.28
C ASP A 211 -13.30 5.11 23.38
N LYS A 212 -13.62 6.32 23.87
CA LYS A 212 -14.22 7.39 23.05
C LYS A 212 -13.30 7.84 21.92
N ILE A 213 -12.00 8.02 22.19
CA ILE A 213 -11.01 8.34 21.16
C ILE A 213 -10.95 7.23 20.10
N TYR A 214 -10.91 5.97 20.51
CA TYR A 214 -10.86 4.85 19.57
C TYR A 214 -12.13 4.75 18.73
N LYS A 215 -13.31 4.89 19.35
CA LYS A 215 -14.60 4.89 18.64
C LYS A 215 -14.69 6.02 17.63
N SER A 216 -14.15 7.18 17.98
CA SER A 216 -14.03 8.30 17.05
C SER A 216 -13.17 7.91 15.85
N ILE A 217 -11.94 7.49 16.06
CA ILE A 217 -11.01 7.26 14.96
C ILE A 217 -11.43 6.04 14.12
N PHE A 218 -11.73 4.90 14.75
CA PHE A 218 -11.86 3.61 14.06
C PHE A 218 -13.29 3.05 13.93
N LYS A 219 -14.33 3.78 14.39
CA LYS A 219 -15.70 3.22 14.52
C LYS A 219 -15.77 1.95 15.40
N GLY A 220 -14.72 1.67 16.16
CA GLY A 220 -14.52 0.44 16.93
C GLY A 220 -13.72 0.71 18.20
N ASN A 221 -13.43 -0.34 18.95
CA ASN A 221 -12.67 -0.24 20.20
C ASN A 221 -11.35 -1.01 20.14
N SER A 222 -10.50 -0.80 21.15
CA SER A 222 -9.20 -1.46 21.23
C SER A 222 -9.27 -2.98 21.41
N LYS A 223 -10.39 -3.53 21.92
CA LYS A 223 -10.58 -4.98 22.09
C LYS A 223 -10.88 -5.66 20.75
N GLU A 224 -11.74 -5.07 19.94
CA GLU A 224 -12.03 -5.55 18.58
C GLU A 224 -10.74 -5.54 17.74
N TYR A 225 -10.00 -4.43 17.80
CA TYR A 225 -8.73 -4.31 17.09
C TYR A 225 -7.69 -5.36 17.55
N ARG A 226 -7.65 -5.64 18.85
CA ARG A 226 -6.81 -6.71 19.43
C ARG A 226 -7.14 -8.09 18.85
N GLN A 227 -8.42 -8.37 18.64
CA GLN A 227 -8.89 -9.64 18.05
C GLN A 227 -8.49 -9.74 16.58
N ILE A 228 -8.66 -8.67 15.81
CA ILE A 228 -8.32 -8.63 14.37
C ILE A 228 -6.84 -8.97 14.15
N LEU A 229 -5.94 -8.45 14.99
CA LEU A 229 -4.50 -8.70 14.89
C LEU A 229 -4.00 -9.90 15.72
N ASN A 230 -4.91 -10.68 16.33
CA ASN A 230 -4.57 -11.82 17.19
C ASN A 230 -3.49 -11.47 18.25
N LEU A 231 -3.68 -10.36 18.96
CA LEU A 231 -2.74 -9.86 19.97
C LEU A 231 -3.04 -10.45 21.36
N SER A 232 -1.99 -10.84 22.09
CA SER A 232 -2.15 -11.35 23.47
C SER A 232 -2.57 -10.23 24.43
N THR A 233 -3.12 -10.55 25.60
CA THR A 233 -3.59 -9.52 26.57
C THR A 233 -2.48 -8.60 27.09
N LYS A 234 -1.23 -9.05 27.08
CA LYS A 234 -0.05 -8.29 27.53
C LYS A 234 0.50 -7.35 26.44
N GLU A 235 0.14 -7.57 25.17
CA GLU A 235 0.66 -6.75 24.07
C GLU A 235 -0.04 -5.39 24.02
N SER A 236 0.74 -4.35 23.71
CA SER A 236 0.20 -3.02 23.43
C SER A 236 -0.39 -2.99 22.03
N VAL A 237 -1.65 -2.54 21.92
CA VAL A 237 -2.28 -2.29 20.62
C VAL A 237 -1.57 -1.16 19.87
N ARG A 238 -1.17 -0.09 20.58
CA ARG A 238 -0.54 1.09 19.97
C ARG A 238 0.77 0.75 19.27
N ASN A 239 1.53 -0.22 19.77
CA ASN A 239 2.78 -0.68 19.15
C ASN A 239 2.57 -1.30 17.75
N THR A 240 1.33 -1.62 17.38
CA THR A 240 0.95 -2.14 16.05
C THR A 240 0.34 -1.07 15.13
N MET A 241 0.13 0.15 15.62
CA MET A 241 -0.44 1.23 14.81
C MET A 241 0.63 1.95 13.99
N TYR A 242 0.26 2.42 12.80
CA TYR A 242 1.16 3.23 11.94
C TYR A 242 1.38 4.62 12.52
N SER A 243 2.47 5.28 12.14
CA SER A 243 2.90 6.58 12.67
C SER A 243 1.80 7.63 12.57
N GLU A 244 1.13 7.71 11.42
CA GLU A 244 0.07 8.69 11.16
C GLU A 244 -1.13 8.52 12.11
N VAL A 245 -1.36 7.27 12.52
CA VAL A 245 -2.47 6.90 13.42
C VAL A 245 -2.09 7.18 14.88
N LEU A 246 -0.84 6.93 15.25
CA LEU A 246 -0.30 7.32 16.56
C LEU A 246 -0.33 8.84 16.74
N ASP A 247 0.07 9.59 15.71
CA ASP A 247 0.03 11.06 15.72
C ASP A 247 -1.41 11.58 15.87
N LEU A 248 -2.39 10.94 15.20
CA LEU A 248 -3.79 11.31 15.36
C LEU A 248 -4.28 11.04 16.78
N ILE A 249 -3.96 9.87 17.36
CA ILE A 249 -4.33 9.55 18.75
C ILE A 249 -3.71 10.57 19.71
N ALA A 250 -2.43 10.87 19.55
CA ALA A 250 -1.71 11.88 20.32
C ALA A 250 -2.38 13.25 20.24
N ALA A 251 -2.81 13.67 19.04
CA ALA A 251 -3.51 14.93 18.82
C ALA A 251 -4.86 14.98 19.55
N TYR A 252 -5.64 13.89 19.52
CA TYR A 252 -6.88 13.77 20.30
C TYR A 252 -6.62 13.86 21.81
N GLU A 253 -5.62 13.14 22.30
CA GLU A 253 -5.28 13.07 23.73
C GLU A 253 -4.83 14.43 24.26
N ASN A 254 -3.92 15.11 23.55
CA ASN A 254 -3.49 16.46 23.91
C ASN A 254 -4.63 17.48 23.77
N GLY A 255 -5.32 17.51 22.62
CA GLY A 255 -6.39 18.47 22.37
C GLY A 255 -7.51 18.39 23.41
N PHE A 256 -7.93 17.17 23.76
CA PHE A 256 -8.96 16.98 24.78
C PHE A 256 -8.45 17.26 26.21
N ALA A 257 -7.18 16.98 26.53
CA ALA A 257 -6.58 17.37 27.80
C ALA A 257 -6.60 18.90 28.00
N ASN A 258 -6.32 19.66 26.94
CA ASN A 258 -6.39 21.12 26.98
C ASN A 258 -7.84 21.62 27.17
N PHE A 259 -8.83 21.00 26.51
CA PHE A 259 -10.25 21.31 26.72
C PHE A 259 -10.69 21.05 28.16
N LEU A 260 -10.24 19.94 28.76
CA LEU A 260 -10.52 19.64 30.17
C LEU A 260 -9.94 20.71 31.10
N LYS A 261 -8.71 21.15 30.85
CA LYS A 261 -8.06 22.23 31.59
C LYS A 261 -8.89 23.51 31.53
N GLN A 262 -9.23 23.98 30.32
CA GLN A 262 -10.01 25.21 30.14
C GLN A 262 -11.36 25.13 30.86
N ARG A 263 -12.03 23.99 30.78
CA ARG A 263 -13.33 23.81 31.43
C ARG A 263 -13.21 23.77 32.96
N HIS A 264 -12.18 23.11 33.47
CA HIS A 264 -11.87 23.11 34.90
C HIS A 264 -11.60 24.53 35.41
N ASP A 265 -10.73 25.28 34.71
CA ASP A 265 -10.34 26.63 35.11
C ASP A 265 -11.55 27.60 35.09
N SER A 266 -12.51 27.38 34.18
CA SER A 266 -13.76 28.16 34.14
C SER A 266 -14.76 27.86 35.26
N LEU A 267 -14.72 26.64 35.81
CA LEU A 267 -15.66 26.19 36.85
C LEU A 267 -15.05 26.20 38.26
N GLU A 268 -13.72 26.32 38.33
CA GLU A 268 -12.91 26.23 39.56
C GLU A 268 -13.15 24.95 40.37
N ARG A 269 -13.54 23.86 39.69
CA ARG A 269 -13.75 22.53 40.30
C ARG A 269 -13.47 21.41 39.32
N LYS A 270 -13.25 20.21 39.87
CA LYS A 270 -13.18 18.97 39.08
C LYS A 270 -14.51 18.67 38.38
N LEU A 271 -14.41 18.11 37.18
CA LEU A 271 -15.53 17.62 36.39
C LEU A 271 -15.89 16.19 36.82
N SER A 272 -17.18 15.87 36.76
CA SER A 272 -17.65 14.49 36.82
C SER A 272 -17.37 13.78 35.49
N LEU A 273 -17.35 12.44 35.51
CA LEU A 273 -17.15 11.65 34.29
C LEU A 273 -18.21 11.94 33.22
N SER A 274 -19.46 12.15 33.63
CA SER A 274 -20.56 12.50 32.72
C SER A 274 -20.34 13.85 32.05
N GLU A 275 -19.91 14.87 32.81
CA GLU A 275 -19.55 16.18 32.27
C GLU A 275 -18.37 16.08 31.29
N SER A 276 -17.35 15.27 31.61
CA SER A 276 -16.22 15.05 30.70
C SER A 276 -16.62 14.33 29.40
N LEU A 277 -17.57 13.40 29.45
CA LEU A 277 -18.09 12.73 28.25
C LEU A 277 -18.91 13.66 27.36
N LEU A 278 -19.68 14.57 27.97
CA LEU A 278 -20.37 15.63 27.25
C LEU A 278 -19.36 16.59 26.61
N LEU A 279 -18.36 17.03 27.38
CA LEU A 279 -17.28 17.89 26.89
C LEU A 279 -16.51 17.25 25.74
N PHE A 280 -16.27 15.94 25.78
CA PHE A 280 -15.63 15.23 24.66
C PHE A 280 -16.47 15.33 23.38
N SER A 281 -17.80 15.21 23.51
CA SER A 281 -18.71 15.32 22.37
C SER A 281 -18.75 16.76 21.81
N GLU A 282 -18.59 17.77 22.67
CA GLU A 282 -18.46 19.17 22.26
C GLU A 282 -17.12 19.42 21.57
N PHE A 283 -16.03 18.90 22.11
CA PHE A 283 -14.69 18.92 21.51
C PHE A 283 -14.73 18.34 20.09
N GLU A 284 -15.30 17.14 19.91
CA GLU A 284 -15.43 16.52 18.59
C GLU A 284 -16.24 17.36 17.61
N LYS A 285 -17.37 17.92 18.04
CA LYS A 285 -18.20 18.79 17.19
C LYS A 285 -17.44 20.05 16.77
N SER A 286 -16.73 20.68 17.69
CA SER A 286 -15.96 21.91 17.42
C SER A 286 -14.82 21.67 16.44
N MET A 287 -14.20 20.49 16.49
CA MET A 287 -13.05 20.12 15.66
C MET A 287 -13.42 19.27 14.43
N GLN A 288 -14.70 18.99 14.20
CA GLN A 288 -15.16 18.02 13.21
C GLN A 288 -14.60 18.29 11.81
N ALA A 289 -14.69 19.53 11.33
CA ALA A 289 -14.23 19.91 9.99
C ALA A 289 -12.71 19.73 9.80
N PHE A 290 -11.93 19.88 10.88
CA PHE A 290 -10.48 19.70 10.86
C PHE A 290 -10.09 18.22 10.95
N ILE A 291 -10.80 17.46 11.80
CA ILE A 291 -10.39 16.09 12.14
C ILE A 291 -10.95 15.06 11.15
N GLU A 292 -12.10 15.28 10.52
CA GLU A 292 -12.69 14.29 9.59
C GLU A 292 -11.73 13.83 8.48
N PRO A 293 -11.03 14.70 7.73
CA PRO A 293 -10.08 14.23 6.71
C PRO A 293 -8.92 13.41 7.30
N LEU A 294 -8.50 13.72 8.53
CA LEU A 294 -7.46 12.95 9.24
C LEU A 294 -7.98 11.58 9.68
N ARG A 295 -9.24 11.48 10.09
CA ARG A 295 -9.89 10.20 10.43
C ARG A 295 -10.06 9.34 9.20
N GLU A 296 -10.55 9.89 8.10
CA GLU A 296 -10.70 9.15 6.83
C GLU A 296 -9.34 8.62 6.36
N LYS A 297 -8.30 9.47 6.40
CA LYS A 297 -6.94 9.04 6.09
C LYS A 297 -6.46 7.93 7.02
N ALA A 298 -6.62 8.08 8.34
CA ALA A 298 -6.23 7.06 9.31
C ALA A 298 -6.98 5.74 9.10
N ARG A 299 -8.28 5.78 8.79
CA ARG A 299 -9.10 4.59 8.51
C ARG A 299 -8.63 3.89 7.24
N SER A 300 -8.38 4.64 6.17
CA SER A 300 -7.89 4.09 4.91
C SER A 300 -6.51 3.46 5.08
N ILE A 301 -5.58 4.16 5.74
CA ILE A 301 -4.25 3.63 6.07
C ILE A 301 -4.36 2.31 6.82
N MET A 302 -5.17 2.26 7.88
CA MET A 302 -5.31 1.07 8.70
C MET A 302 -5.95 -0.09 7.93
N ALA A 303 -7.04 0.17 7.21
CA ALA A 303 -7.76 -0.85 6.45
C ALA A 303 -6.92 -1.42 5.31
N SER A 304 -6.29 -0.56 4.51
CA SER A 304 -5.52 -0.95 3.33
C SER A 304 -4.19 -1.61 3.70
N ARG A 305 -3.39 -0.99 4.58
CA ARG A 305 -2.06 -1.52 4.94
C ARG A 305 -2.18 -2.83 5.73
N ASP A 306 -3.14 -2.94 6.66
CA ASP A 306 -3.31 -4.20 7.41
C ASP A 306 -3.80 -5.34 6.52
N LEU A 307 -4.70 -5.06 5.57
CA LEU A 307 -5.10 -6.08 4.60
C LEU A 307 -3.94 -6.52 3.72
N ALA A 308 -3.12 -5.57 3.23
CA ALA A 308 -2.02 -5.85 2.33
C ALA A 308 -0.85 -6.57 3.01
N PHE A 309 -0.49 -6.16 4.24
CA PHE A 309 0.73 -6.61 4.89
C PHE A 309 0.53 -7.62 6.03
N ARG A 310 -0.67 -7.63 6.64
CA ARG A 310 -0.99 -8.48 7.80
C ARG A 310 -2.05 -9.55 7.48
N ASP A 311 -2.61 -9.55 6.27
CA ASP A 311 -3.80 -10.33 5.89
C ASP A 311 -4.95 -10.15 6.91
N ALA A 312 -5.10 -8.93 7.44
CA ALA A 312 -6.05 -8.61 8.50
C ALA A 312 -7.15 -7.66 8.00
N LEU A 313 -8.38 -8.18 7.93
CA LEU A 313 -9.55 -7.43 7.46
C LEU A 313 -10.26 -6.73 8.63
N HIS A 314 -10.40 -5.42 8.52
CA HIS A 314 -11.19 -4.59 9.43
C HIS A 314 -12.61 -4.42 8.89
N GLU A 315 -13.56 -5.27 9.28
CA GLU A 315 -14.94 -5.24 8.74
C GLU A 315 -15.60 -3.86 8.84
N LYS A 316 -15.40 -3.13 9.95
CA LYS A 316 -15.96 -1.78 10.15
C LYS A 316 -15.32 -0.71 9.29
N LEU A 317 -14.14 -0.96 8.75
CA LEU A 317 -13.38 -0.04 7.91
C LEU A 317 -13.30 -0.50 6.46
N LYS A 318 -14.09 -1.52 6.07
CA LYS A 318 -14.07 -2.12 4.74
C LYS A 318 -14.31 -1.11 3.62
N GLU A 319 -15.16 -0.13 3.86
CA GLU A 319 -15.46 0.96 2.91
C GLU A 319 -14.27 1.91 2.66
N TYR A 320 -13.25 1.89 3.53
CA TYR A 320 -12.04 2.71 3.42
C TYR A 320 -10.86 1.96 2.78
N ILE A 321 -11.04 0.69 2.41
CA ILE A 321 -10.00 -0.10 1.74
C ILE A 321 -9.74 0.51 0.36
N ASP A 322 -8.48 0.81 0.12
CA ASP A 322 -7.95 1.40 -1.11
C ASP A 322 -6.63 0.73 -1.49
N GLU A 323 -6.06 1.07 -2.64
CA GLU A 323 -4.71 0.61 -3.00
C GLU A 323 -3.63 1.12 -2.05
N VAL A 324 -2.62 0.27 -1.82
CA VAL A 324 -1.37 0.65 -1.17
C VAL A 324 -0.43 1.24 -2.23
N SER A 325 0.12 2.41 -1.94
CA SER A 325 1.00 3.12 -2.86
C SER A 325 2.34 2.39 -3.02
N SER A 326 3.03 2.65 -4.14
CA SER A 326 4.39 2.13 -4.34
C SER A 326 5.38 2.62 -3.27
N GLU A 327 5.17 3.83 -2.77
CA GLU A 327 5.96 4.43 -1.68
C GLU A 327 5.77 3.67 -0.37
N ASP A 328 4.53 3.27 -0.04
CA ASP A 328 4.26 2.46 1.15
C ASP A 328 4.90 1.06 1.02
N PHE A 329 4.84 0.43 -0.15
CA PHE A 329 5.56 -0.83 -0.37
C PHE A 329 7.07 -0.68 -0.16
N GLU A 330 7.68 0.38 -0.68
CA GLU A 330 9.11 0.66 -0.47
C GLU A 330 9.42 0.96 0.99
N LYS A 331 8.57 1.72 1.67
CA LYS A 331 8.69 2.09 3.08
C LYS A 331 8.67 0.87 4.01
N PHE A 332 7.82 -0.12 3.74
CA PHE A 332 7.62 -1.28 4.63
C PHE A 332 8.35 -2.56 4.20
N LEU A 333 8.70 -2.71 2.92
CA LEU A 333 9.36 -3.91 2.37
C LEU A 333 10.66 -3.61 1.61
N GLY A 334 10.91 -2.36 1.24
CA GLY A 334 12.03 -1.94 0.41
C GLY A 334 13.36 -1.80 1.16
N GLU A 335 14.34 -1.16 0.53
CA GLU A 335 15.71 -1.07 1.06
C GLU A 335 15.79 -0.14 2.28
N ARG A 336 14.93 0.87 2.33
CA ARG A 336 14.81 1.79 3.48
C ARG A 336 14.11 1.15 4.68
N SER A 337 13.45 0.01 4.46
CA SER A 337 12.80 -0.74 5.52
C SER A 337 13.86 -1.39 6.40
N MET A 338 13.90 -1.00 7.67
CA MET A 338 14.87 -1.51 8.63
C MET A 338 14.14 -2.06 9.84
N ASP A 339 14.60 -3.19 10.36
CA ASP A 339 14.09 -3.69 11.63
C ASP A 339 14.39 -2.69 12.75
N LEU A 340 13.43 -2.53 13.65
CA LEU A 340 13.49 -1.53 14.72
C LEU A 340 14.78 -1.65 15.57
N GLU A 341 15.22 -2.87 15.85
CA GLU A 341 16.47 -3.14 16.59
C GLU A 341 17.68 -2.55 15.89
N LYS A 342 17.83 -2.77 14.58
CA LYS A 342 18.91 -2.19 13.78
C LYS A 342 18.84 -0.66 13.77
N ARG A 343 17.64 -0.10 13.61
CA ARG A 343 17.46 1.37 13.63
C ARG A 343 17.84 1.98 14.99
N LEU A 344 17.51 1.30 16.08
CA LEU A 344 17.90 1.72 17.43
C LEU A 344 19.41 1.61 17.66
N GLU A 345 20.06 0.60 17.10
CA GLU A 345 21.53 0.46 17.14
C GLU A 345 22.22 1.58 16.38
N ASP A 346 21.79 1.86 15.14
CA ASP A 346 22.38 2.92 14.30
C ASP A 346 22.22 4.30 14.92
N ASN A 347 21.10 4.54 15.62
CA ASN A 347 20.80 5.82 16.24
C ASN A 347 21.18 5.88 17.74
N LYS A 348 21.81 4.83 18.28
CA LYS A 348 22.11 4.70 19.71
C LYS A 348 22.95 5.85 20.25
N GLU A 349 23.91 6.33 19.47
CA GLU A 349 24.76 7.48 19.86
C GLU A 349 24.02 8.82 19.83
N VAL A 350 23.03 8.96 18.96
CA VAL A 350 22.14 10.14 18.95
C VAL A 350 21.27 10.13 20.20
N PHE A 351 20.69 8.98 20.55
CA PHE A 351 19.87 8.84 21.76
C PHE A 351 20.65 9.05 23.05
N LYS A 352 21.90 8.55 23.14
CA LYS A 352 22.77 8.83 24.29
C LYS A 352 23.01 10.33 24.48
N ARG A 353 23.29 11.06 23.40
CA ARG A 353 23.49 12.52 23.43
C ARG A 353 22.24 13.30 23.83
N LEU A 354 21.04 12.82 23.45
CA LEU A 354 19.78 13.43 23.84
C LEU A 354 19.40 13.16 25.30
N LYS A 355 19.87 12.06 25.90
CA LYS A 355 19.64 11.72 27.32
C LYS A 355 20.57 12.49 28.27
N GLU A 356 21.72 12.94 27.78
CA GLU A 356 22.72 13.71 28.54
C GLU A 356 22.43 15.24 28.54
N ARG A 357 21.41 15.68 27.82
CA ARG A 357 20.82 17.02 27.92
C ARG A 357 19.57 16.97 28.79
#